data_AF-X6NII4-F1
#
_entry.id   AF-X6NII4-F1
#
_cell.length_a   1.000
_cell.length_b   1.000
_cell.length_c   1.000
_cell.angle_alpha   90.00
_cell.angle_beta   90.00
_cell.angle_gamma   90.00
#
_symmetry.space_group_name_H-M   'P 1'
#
loop_
_entity.id
_entity.type
_entity.pdbx_description
1 polymer ?
#
loop_
_entity_poly.entity_id
_entity_poly.type
_entity_poly.pdbx_seq_one_letter_code
_entity_poly.pdbx_strand_id
1 'polypeptide(L)'
;MKEDWTTSGILNIYGNCSDQAKALPWTEGLLIKYFNDSDALNDYCTSDDYGKTWNVTCNTTDKRPVGIAIVFSDISDDGTQWTYEIRCNSSKVPGTLSQYNVDQFQHDMNQLWDDYAQEYYDAGFVELQVFVDTAITKYVSQYANVSSSEVFEYTKGLTKGYQIFPTASFKSDNYWDNIGFAFCWFIIFGFVYPFNQVASQLVDEKSFKTKEGMKMMGATVTTYWTGPFFWVVHGHIKKKKKGIQIFRSKCYFSMAVSIWAVSHDIWYNGIHNIR
;
A
#
# COMPACT_ATOMS: atom_id res chain seq x y z
N MET A 1 41.75 9.20 30.49
CA MET A 1 41.46 10.58 30.92
C MET A 1 39.96 10.79 30.80
N LYS A 2 39.26 10.89 31.93
CA LYS A 2 37.87 11.36 31.96
C LYS A 2 37.93 12.88 31.94
N GLU A 3 37.57 13.50 30.83
CA GLU A 3 37.31 14.94 30.81
C GLU A 3 35.83 15.15 31.17
N ASP A 4 35.61 15.90 32.25
CA ASP A 4 34.28 16.32 32.71
C ASP A 4 33.72 17.38 31.75
N TRP A 5 32.67 17.01 31.02
CA TRP A 5 31.90 17.91 30.15
C TRP A 5 30.65 18.45 30.85
N THR A 6 30.74 18.75 32.14
CA THR A 6 29.63 19.40 32.83
C THR A 6 29.74 20.91 32.67
N THR A 7 28.70 21.46 32.05
CA THR A 7 28.23 22.86 32.08
C THR A 7 28.81 23.85 31.06
N SER A 8 27.89 24.51 30.35
CA SER A 8 28.02 25.84 29.70
C SER A 8 28.14 25.89 28.17
N GLY A 9 27.60 24.92 27.44
CA GLY A 9 27.35 25.06 26.00
C GLY A 9 25.88 24.94 25.70
N ILE A 10 25.14 26.05 25.67
CA ILE A 10 23.81 26.06 25.04
C ILE A 10 24.03 25.58 23.61
N LEU A 11 23.52 24.38 23.27
CA LEU A 11 23.46 23.88 21.91
C LEU A 11 22.82 24.97 21.06
N ASN A 12 23.62 25.62 20.22
CA ASN A 12 23.17 26.67 19.34
C ASN A 12 22.25 26.02 18.30
N ILE A 13 20.94 26.01 18.57
CA ILE A 13 19.88 25.27 17.87
C ILE A 13 19.70 25.70 16.40
N TYR A 14 20.55 26.59 15.89
CA TYR A 14 20.53 27.15 14.54
C TYR A 14 21.74 26.73 13.68
N GLY A 15 22.60 25.83 14.16
CA GLY A 15 23.72 25.29 13.39
C GLY A 15 23.33 24.10 12.51
N ASN A 16 24.06 23.90 11.39
CA ASN A 16 23.95 22.68 10.58
C ASN A 16 24.15 21.45 11.49
N CYS A 17 23.17 20.54 11.52
CA CYS A 17 23.19 19.33 12.35
C CYS A 17 24.49 18.51 12.19
N SER A 18 25.11 18.54 10.99
CA SER A 18 26.39 17.88 10.71
C SER A 18 27.55 18.40 11.57
N ASP A 19 27.62 19.72 11.82
CA ASP A 19 28.71 20.30 12.61
C ASP A 19 28.48 20.15 14.11
N GLN A 20 27.21 20.10 14.52
CA GLN A 20 26.83 19.78 15.90
C GLN A 20 27.10 18.33 16.25
N ALA A 21 26.86 17.39 15.33
CA ALA A 21 27.10 15.95 15.54
C ALA A 21 28.55 15.64 15.94
N LYS A 22 29.52 16.37 15.39
CA LYS A 22 30.95 16.24 15.73
C LYS A 22 31.27 16.69 17.16
N ALA A 23 30.47 17.59 17.71
CA ALA A 23 30.61 18.13 19.06
C ALA A 23 29.70 17.40 20.08
N LEU A 24 28.92 16.41 19.64
CA LEU A 24 28.08 15.63 20.54
C LEU A 24 28.94 14.71 21.42
N PRO A 25 28.75 14.73 22.74
CA PRO A 25 29.44 13.81 23.62
C PRO A 25 28.86 12.41 23.42
N TRP A 26 29.64 11.52 22.77
CA TRP A 26 29.33 10.10 22.60
C TRP A 26 29.53 9.31 23.89
N THR A 27 28.95 9.82 24.98
CA THR A 27 29.03 9.24 26.32
C THR A 27 27.75 8.47 26.62
N GLU A 28 27.90 7.34 27.30
CA GLU A 28 26.80 6.55 27.82
C GLU A 28 25.90 7.40 28.73
N GLY A 29 24.58 7.26 28.57
CA GLY A 29 23.56 7.98 29.31
C GLY A 29 23.16 9.30 28.67
N LEU A 30 24.04 9.98 27.94
CA LEU A 30 23.69 11.23 27.26
C LEU A 30 23.01 10.94 25.91
N LEU A 31 23.75 10.37 24.96
CA LEU A 31 23.27 10.07 23.60
C LEU A 31 23.16 8.58 23.31
N ILE A 32 24.10 7.80 23.85
CA ILE A 32 24.15 6.35 23.67
C ILE A 32 23.58 5.70 24.93
N LYS A 33 22.74 4.68 24.74
CA LYS A 33 22.28 3.80 25.81
C LYS A 33 22.59 2.37 25.41
N TYR A 34 23.24 1.63 26.29
CA TYR A 34 23.49 0.21 26.11
C TYR A 34 22.35 -0.59 26.73
N PHE A 35 21.99 -1.67 26.07
CA PHE A 35 21.04 -2.67 26.55
C PHE A 35 21.76 -4.00 26.62
N ASN A 36 21.44 -4.81 27.63
CA ASN A 36 22.08 -6.11 27.81
C ASN A 36 21.64 -7.12 26.74
N ASP A 37 20.39 -6.99 26.27
CA ASP A 37 19.79 -7.88 25.28
C ASP A 37 18.68 -7.15 24.50
N SER A 38 18.16 -7.84 23.48
CA SER A 38 17.06 -7.34 22.63
C SER A 38 15.76 -7.16 23.41
N ASP A 39 15.51 -7.97 24.44
CA ASP A 39 14.25 -7.91 25.20
C ASP A 39 14.22 -6.69 26.10
N ALA A 40 15.34 -6.33 26.73
CA ALA A 40 15.50 -5.09 27.50
C ALA A 40 15.30 -3.85 26.64
N LEU A 41 15.74 -3.87 25.37
CA LEU A 41 15.44 -2.81 24.41
C LEU A 41 13.95 -2.77 24.08
N ASN A 42 13.32 -3.92 23.85
CA ASN A 42 11.89 -3.99 23.54
C ASN A 42 11.03 -3.53 24.72
N ASP A 43 11.32 -3.97 25.94
CA ASP A 43 10.67 -3.54 27.18
C ASP A 43 10.81 -2.04 27.38
N TYR A 44 11.99 -1.48 27.08
CA TYR A 44 12.21 -0.05 27.14
C TYR A 44 11.32 0.72 26.15
N CYS A 45 11.30 0.29 24.89
CA CYS A 45 10.52 0.92 23.82
C CYS A 45 9.01 0.73 23.96
N THR A 46 8.56 -0.34 24.63
CA THR A 46 7.14 -0.66 24.86
C THR A 46 6.62 -0.20 26.22
N SER A 47 7.51 0.30 27.09
CA SER A 47 7.11 0.83 28.39
C SER A 47 6.08 1.95 28.23
N ASP A 48 5.09 1.98 29.12
CA ASP A 48 4.09 3.06 29.14
C ASP A 48 4.76 4.43 29.31
N ASP A 49 5.95 4.49 29.90
CA ASP A 49 6.71 5.72 30.13
C ASP A 49 7.65 6.12 28.98
N TYR A 50 7.68 5.37 27.88
CA TYR A 50 8.55 5.63 26.73
C TYR A 50 8.29 7.01 26.13
N GLY A 51 9.34 7.86 26.11
CA GLY A 51 9.26 9.23 25.61
C GLY A 51 8.39 10.16 26.44
N LYS A 52 7.68 9.68 27.48
CA LYS A 52 6.89 10.53 28.36
C LYS A 52 7.84 11.41 29.14
N THR A 53 7.53 12.71 29.19
CA THR A 53 8.32 13.76 29.87
C THR A 53 9.70 14.06 29.29
N TRP A 54 10.09 13.43 28.18
CA TRP A 54 11.34 13.78 27.50
C TRP A 54 11.25 15.18 26.89
N ASN A 55 12.25 16.00 27.21
CA ASN A 55 12.49 17.31 26.62
C ASN A 55 13.99 17.40 26.32
N VAL A 56 14.35 18.02 25.20
CA VAL A 56 15.75 18.26 24.80
C VAL A 56 16.54 18.98 25.90
N THR A 57 15.86 19.70 26.80
CA THR A 57 16.46 20.44 27.92
C THR A 57 16.58 19.65 29.22
N CYS A 58 15.89 18.52 29.40
CA CYS A 58 15.96 17.73 30.63
C CYS A 58 16.88 16.51 30.45
N ASN A 59 17.89 16.42 31.33
CA ASN A 59 18.90 15.36 31.30
C ASN A 59 18.42 14.06 31.98
N THR A 60 17.12 13.74 31.86
CA THR A 60 16.58 12.48 32.38
C THR A 60 16.82 11.41 31.33
N THR A 61 17.87 10.62 31.55
CA THR A 61 18.40 9.58 30.66
C THR A 61 17.47 8.39 30.49
N ASP A 62 16.51 8.23 31.39
CA ASP A 62 15.77 6.99 31.57
C ASP A 62 14.51 6.90 30.72
N LYS A 63 14.13 7.98 30.02
CA LYS A 63 12.88 8.05 29.24
C LYS A 63 13.07 8.65 27.85
N ARG A 64 14.31 8.75 27.38
CA ARG A 64 14.64 9.32 26.07
C ARG A 64 14.13 8.41 24.94
N PRO A 65 13.43 8.94 23.93
CA PRO A 65 13.04 8.14 22.77
C PRO A 65 14.27 7.68 22.00
N VAL A 66 14.23 6.42 21.54
CA VAL A 66 15.26 5.82 20.69
C VAL A 66 14.96 6.20 19.25
N GLY A 67 15.95 6.79 18.58
CA GLY A 67 15.86 7.05 17.13
C GLY A 67 16.24 5.82 16.32
N ILE A 68 17.41 5.26 16.62
CA ILE A 68 17.97 4.07 15.97
C ILE A 68 18.64 3.21 17.05
N ALA A 69 18.54 1.89 16.91
CA ALA A 69 19.24 0.91 17.73
C ALA A 69 20.03 -0.05 16.85
N ILE A 70 21.20 -0.48 17.33
CA ILE A 70 22.01 -1.53 16.73
C ILE A 70 21.97 -2.72 17.69
N VAL A 71 21.51 -3.86 17.21
CA VAL A 71 21.41 -5.11 17.98
C VAL A 71 22.38 -6.11 17.38
N PHE A 72 23.36 -6.55 18.16
CA PHE A 72 24.26 -7.62 17.74
C PHE A 72 23.65 -8.96 18.14
N SER A 73 23.41 -9.84 17.17
CA SER A 73 22.70 -11.11 17.37
C SER A 73 23.70 -12.24 17.65
N ASP A 74 24.68 -12.37 16.77
CA ASP A 74 25.69 -13.43 16.82
C ASP A 74 27.05 -12.87 16.44
N ILE A 75 28.06 -13.17 17.25
CA ILE A 75 29.46 -12.86 16.99
C ILE A 75 30.20 -14.19 17.07
N SER A 76 30.99 -14.52 16.04
CA SER A 76 31.78 -15.75 16.07
C SER A 76 32.82 -15.72 17.18
N ASP A 77 33.20 -16.89 17.69
CA ASP A 77 34.20 -17.01 18.77
C ASP A 77 35.56 -16.39 18.39
N ASP A 78 35.88 -16.35 17.08
CA ASP A 78 37.09 -15.74 16.55
C ASP A 78 36.94 -14.24 16.27
N GLY A 79 35.77 -13.65 16.52
CA GLY A 79 35.47 -12.23 16.33
C GLY A 79 35.53 -11.77 14.87
N THR A 80 35.56 -12.68 13.90
CA THR A 80 35.67 -12.35 12.46
C THR A 80 34.32 -12.22 11.75
N GLN A 81 33.27 -12.86 12.27
CA GLN A 81 31.92 -12.85 11.72
C GLN A 81 30.98 -12.18 12.71
N TRP A 82 30.18 -11.25 12.18
CA TRP A 82 29.27 -10.42 12.95
C TRP A 82 27.92 -10.41 12.27
N THR A 83 26.88 -10.75 13.02
CA THR A 83 25.49 -10.59 12.62
C THR A 83 24.88 -9.48 13.47
N TYR A 84 24.33 -8.47 12.83
CA TYR A 84 23.70 -7.35 13.49
C TYR A 84 22.42 -6.93 12.78
N GLU A 85 21.53 -6.31 13.54
CA GLU A 85 20.29 -5.70 13.08
C GLU A 85 20.32 -4.21 13.39
N ILE A 86 19.93 -3.39 12.42
CA ILE A 86 19.64 -1.98 12.66
C ILE A 86 18.12 -1.84 12.79
N ARG A 87 17.67 -1.39 13.95
CA ARG A 87 16.26 -1.18 14.25
C ARG A 87 15.97 0.32 14.28
N CYS A 88 15.03 0.74 13.44
CA CYS A 88 14.58 2.12 13.33
C CYS A 88 13.09 2.21 13.60
N ASN A 89 12.62 3.42 13.89
CA ASN A 89 11.20 3.69 13.96
C ASN A 89 10.56 3.55 12.55
N SER A 90 9.50 2.75 12.45
CA SER A 90 8.78 2.49 11.20
C SER A 90 8.09 3.73 10.61
N SER A 91 7.97 4.83 11.37
CA SER A 91 7.45 6.10 10.85
C SER A 91 8.47 6.88 10.01
N LYS A 92 9.73 6.45 10.00
CA LYS A 92 10.85 7.14 9.34
C LYS A 92 11.61 6.28 8.35
N VAL A 93 11.55 4.96 8.52
CA VAL A 93 12.14 3.99 7.61
C VAL A 93 11.03 3.09 7.10
N PRO A 94 10.96 2.81 5.79
CA PRO A 94 9.95 1.94 5.21
C PRO A 94 9.88 0.60 5.94
N GLY A 95 8.66 0.13 6.22
CA GLY A 95 8.45 -1.16 6.88
C GLY A 95 8.96 -2.33 6.03
N THR A 96 9.45 -3.38 6.66
CA THR A 96 9.90 -4.61 5.98
C THR A 96 8.78 -5.61 5.70
N LEU A 97 7.55 -5.33 6.15
CA LEU A 97 6.38 -6.17 5.90
C LEU A 97 5.92 -6.02 4.45
N SER A 98 5.46 -7.11 3.84
CA SER A 98 5.08 -7.20 2.42
C SER A 98 3.97 -6.23 1.98
N GLN A 99 3.24 -5.65 2.93
CA GLN A 99 2.19 -4.65 2.69
C GLN A 99 2.73 -3.21 2.53
N TYR A 100 4.01 -2.99 2.89
CA TYR A 100 4.76 -1.75 2.65
C TYR A 100 5.73 -1.91 1.48
N ASN A 101 5.54 -2.97 0.67
CA ASN A 101 6.38 -3.23 -0.47
C ASN A 101 6.28 -2.09 -1.48
N VAL A 102 7.43 -1.77 -2.05
CA VAL A 102 7.58 -1.00 -3.28
C VAL A 102 6.49 -1.39 -4.26
N ASP A 103 5.71 -0.41 -4.71
CA ASP A 103 4.67 -0.64 -5.71
C ASP A 103 5.31 -1.24 -6.97
N GLN A 104 5.08 -2.54 -7.19
CA GLN A 104 5.63 -3.29 -8.31
C GLN A 104 5.12 -2.80 -9.67
N PHE A 105 4.03 -2.03 -9.69
CA PHE A 105 3.47 -1.44 -10.90
C PHE A 105 3.91 0.01 -11.11
N GLN A 106 4.60 0.60 -10.13
CA GLN A 106 5.15 1.93 -10.29
C GLN A 106 6.36 1.89 -11.22
N HIS A 107 6.31 2.72 -12.26
CA HIS A 107 7.38 2.87 -13.24
C HIS A 107 8.12 4.20 -13.10
N ASP A 108 7.59 5.13 -12.30
CA ASP A 108 8.25 6.39 -12.01
C ASP A 108 9.36 6.20 -10.96
N MET A 109 10.60 6.23 -11.45
CA MET A 109 11.78 6.07 -10.60
C MET A 109 11.95 7.21 -9.60
N ASN A 110 11.50 8.44 -9.92
CA ASN A 110 11.57 9.55 -8.96
C ASN A 110 10.60 9.29 -7.81
N GLN A 111 9.38 8.83 -8.12
CA GLN A 111 8.42 8.49 -7.08
C GLN A 111 8.89 7.30 -6.25
N LEU A 112 9.45 6.26 -6.87
CA LEU A 112 10.06 5.14 -6.14
C LEU A 112 11.24 5.57 -5.26
N TRP A 113 12.01 6.55 -5.72
CA TRP A 113 13.09 7.12 -4.95
C TRP A 113 12.54 7.88 -3.73
N ASP A 114 11.65 8.84 -3.96
CA ASP A 114 11.10 9.73 -2.92
C ASP A 114 10.31 8.94 -1.86
N ASP A 115 9.48 7.97 -2.28
CA ASP A 115 8.58 7.23 -1.38
C ASP A 115 9.28 6.10 -0.60
N TYR A 116 10.48 5.65 -1.03
CA TYR A 116 11.13 4.48 -0.41
C TYR A 116 12.62 4.70 -0.14
N ALA A 117 13.44 4.83 -1.19
CA ALA A 117 14.89 4.86 -1.04
C ALA A 117 15.39 6.11 -0.29
N GLN A 118 14.74 7.25 -0.54
CA GLN A 118 15.05 8.49 0.13
C GLN A 118 14.71 8.42 1.63
N GLU A 119 13.67 7.70 2.04
CA GLU A 119 13.34 7.58 3.46
C GLU A 119 14.46 6.89 4.26
N TYR A 120 15.11 5.87 3.69
CA TYR A 120 16.30 5.24 4.29
C TYR A 120 17.47 6.23 4.45
N TYR A 121 17.63 7.13 3.49
CA TYR A 121 18.68 8.15 3.49
C TYR A 121 18.37 9.27 4.49
N ASP A 122 17.18 9.85 4.44
CA ASP A 122 16.75 10.94 5.31
C ASP A 122 16.67 10.51 6.78
N ALA A 123 16.43 9.21 7.04
CA ALA A 123 16.47 8.63 8.38
C ALA A 123 17.90 8.36 8.90
N GLY A 124 18.94 8.46 8.06
CA GLY A 124 20.32 8.17 8.43
C GLY A 124 20.64 6.67 8.52
N PHE A 125 19.77 5.79 7.99
CA PHE A 125 19.93 4.34 8.10
C PHE A 125 21.16 3.86 7.33
N VAL A 126 21.33 4.35 6.09
CA VAL A 126 22.43 3.95 5.21
C VAL A 126 23.77 4.40 5.78
N GLU A 127 23.85 5.63 6.30
CA GLU A 127 25.04 6.17 6.95
C GLU A 127 25.43 5.34 8.17
N LEU A 128 24.44 4.95 8.98
CA LEU A 128 24.69 4.12 10.15
C LEU A 128 25.17 2.72 9.75
N GLN A 129 24.58 2.12 8.72
CA GLN A 129 25.02 0.85 8.18
C GLN A 129 26.48 0.94 7.70
N VAL A 130 26.83 1.98 6.94
CA VAL A 130 28.20 2.24 6.50
C VAL A 130 29.15 2.41 7.69
N PHE A 131 28.71 3.12 8.73
CA PHE A 131 29.49 3.33 9.96
C PHE A 131 29.76 2.01 10.68
N VAL A 132 28.73 1.19 10.92
CA VAL A 132 28.83 -0.10 11.60
C VAL A 132 29.73 -1.05 10.81
N ASP A 133 29.50 -1.19 9.50
CA ASP A 133 30.33 -2.03 8.63
C ASP A 133 31.80 -1.62 8.67
N THR A 134 32.06 -0.31 8.65
CA THR A 134 33.43 0.22 8.68
C THR A 134 34.08 -0.03 10.04
N ALA A 135 33.31 0.09 11.14
CA ALA A 135 33.79 -0.20 12.48
C ALA A 135 34.13 -1.68 12.66
N ILE A 136 33.25 -2.59 12.22
CA ILE A 136 33.48 -4.04 12.24
C ILE A 136 34.70 -4.39 11.37
N THR A 137 34.78 -3.86 10.15
CA THR A 137 35.92 -4.11 9.26
C THR A 137 37.24 -3.69 9.90
N LYS A 138 37.29 -2.51 10.54
CA LYS A 138 38.47 -2.06 11.28
C LYS A 138 38.80 -2.98 12.45
N TYR A 139 37.81 -3.40 13.22
CA TYR A 139 38.01 -4.34 14.33
C TYR A 139 38.62 -5.67 13.86
N VAL A 140 37.99 -6.31 12.87
CA VAL A 140 38.45 -7.59 12.31
C VAL A 140 39.87 -7.47 11.74
N SER A 141 40.18 -6.34 11.09
CA SER A 141 41.51 -6.12 10.53
C SER A 141 42.62 -6.03 11.58
N GLN A 142 42.34 -5.41 12.74
CA GLN A 142 43.26 -5.36 13.86
C GLN A 142 43.48 -6.75 14.45
N TYR A 143 42.41 -7.54 14.57
CA TYR A 143 42.48 -8.91 15.04
C TYR A 143 43.32 -9.80 14.11
N ALA A 144 43.20 -9.60 12.80
CA ALA A 144 43.97 -10.33 11.78
C ALA A 144 45.43 -9.85 11.63
N ASN A 145 45.91 -8.89 12.45
CA ASN A 145 47.23 -8.26 12.34
C ASN A 145 47.51 -7.61 10.96
N VAL A 146 46.46 -7.17 10.27
CA VAL A 146 46.60 -6.42 9.02
C VAL A 146 46.84 -4.95 9.36
N SER A 147 47.76 -4.29 8.65
CA SER A 147 48.10 -2.90 8.94
C SER A 147 46.90 -1.96 8.70
N SER A 148 46.65 -1.03 9.61
CA SER A 148 45.57 -0.03 9.46
C SER A 148 45.67 0.78 8.17
N SER A 149 46.88 0.93 7.61
CA SER A 149 47.15 1.57 6.32
C SER A 149 46.59 0.77 5.14
N GLU A 150 46.71 -0.55 5.16
CA GLU A 150 46.23 -1.44 4.10
C GLU A 150 44.70 -1.49 4.08
N VAL A 151 44.09 -1.53 5.27
CA VAL A 151 42.62 -1.44 5.44
C VAL A 151 42.10 -0.08 5.02
N PHE A 152 42.83 0.98 5.39
CA PHE A 152 42.50 2.33 4.95
C PHE A 152 42.62 2.44 3.43
N GLU A 153 43.64 1.90 2.77
CA GLU A 153 43.72 1.90 1.31
C GLU A 153 42.57 1.13 0.64
N TYR A 154 42.20 -0.04 1.17
CA TYR A 154 41.03 -0.80 0.70
C TYR A 154 39.72 -0.04 0.88
N THR A 155 39.59 0.77 1.93
CA THR A 155 38.34 1.51 2.24
C THR A 155 38.32 2.95 1.72
N LYS A 156 39.47 3.56 1.44
CA LYS A 156 39.64 4.96 1.01
C LYS A 156 39.10 5.22 -0.40
N GLY A 157 39.05 4.19 -1.25
CA GLY A 157 38.43 4.24 -2.57
C GLY A 157 36.99 3.73 -2.61
N LEU A 158 36.53 3.07 -1.55
CA LEU A 158 35.12 2.70 -1.38
C LEU A 158 34.36 3.93 -0.89
N THR A 159 34.23 4.93 -1.76
CA THR A 159 33.16 5.91 -1.60
C THR A 159 31.87 5.12 -1.72
N LYS A 160 31.33 4.67 -0.58
CA LYS A 160 30.04 3.98 -0.49
C LYS A 160 28.97 5.01 -0.79
N GLY A 161 28.82 5.32 -2.07
CA GLY A 161 27.76 6.15 -2.61
C GLY A 161 26.59 5.27 -2.98
N TYR A 162 25.39 5.80 -2.84
CA TYR A 162 24.23 5.25 -3.50
C TYR A 162 24.14 5.89 -4.89
N GLN A 163 23.77 5.10 -5.88
CA GLN A 163 23.44 5.60 -7.19
C GLN A 163 22.28 4.78 -7.72
N ILE A 164 21.29 5.47 -8.28
CA ILE A 164 20.16 4.82 -8.91
C ILE A 164 20.64 4.23 -10.23
N PHE A 165 20.28 2.98 -10.50
CA PHE A 165 20.55 2.39 -11.80
C PHE A 165 19.83 3.18 -12.89
N PRO A 166 20.49 3.48 -14.02
CA PRO A 166 19.84 4.21 -15.10
C PRO A 166 18.64 3.40 -15.60
N THR A 167 17.45 4.00 -15.55
CA THR A 167 16.22 3.40 -16.06
C THR A 167 15.89 3.92 -17.46
N ALA A 168 15.19 3.10 -18.24
CA ALA A 168 14.61 3.55 -19.50
C ALA A 168 13.63 4.71 -19.25
N SER A 169 13.54 5.64 -20.20
CA SER A 169 12.53 6.70 -20.12
C SER A 169 11.14 6.08 -20.17
N PHE A 170 10.35 6.27 -19.12
CA PHE A 170 8.93 5.95 -19.11
C PHE A 170 8.13 7.21 -19.44
N LYS A 171 6.91 7.01 -19.94
CA LYS A 171 5.94 8.10 -20.12
C LYS A 171 4.82 7.85 -19.11
N SER A 172 4.73 8.67 -18.08
CA SER A 172 3.58 8.67 -17.19
C SER A 172 2.36 9.19 -17.94
N ASP A 173 1.24 8.50 -17.80
CA ASP A 173 -0.04 8.95 -18.32
C ASP A 173 -1.02 9.11 -17.15
N ASN A 174 -1.15 10.34 -16.67
CA ASN A 174 -2.06 10.70 -15.58
C ASN A 174 -3.53 10.66 -16.03
N TYR A 175 -3.84 10.25 -17.26
CA TYR A 175 -5.21 10.13 -17.76
C TYR A 175 -6.07 9.26 -16.85
N TRP A 176 -5.58 8.07 -16.46
CA TRP A 176 -6.37 7.12 -15.67
C TRP A 176 -6.62 7.58 -14.23
N ASP A 177 -5.65 8.22 -13.59
CA ASP A 177 -5.83 8.76 -12.24
C ASP A 177 -6.87 9.87 -12.22
N ASN A 178 -6.87 10.73 -13.24
CA ASN A 178 -7.82 11.84 -13.35
C ASN A 178 -9.22 11.40 -13.81
N ILE A 179 -9.32 10.38 -14.68
CA ILE A 179 -10.58 9.94 -15.26
C ILE A 179 -11.22 8.78 -14.52
N GLY A 180 -10.50 8.02 -13.70
CA GLY A 180 -11.05 6.86 -12.99
C GLY A 180 -12.34 7.18 -12.23
N PHE A 181 -12.38 8.31 -11.53
CA PHE A 181 -13.58 8.78 -10.84
C PHE A 181 -14.70 9.20 -11.81
N ALA A 182 -14.39 9.99 -12.84
CA ALA A 182 -15.37 10.42 -13.84
C ALA A 182 -15.95 9.23 -14.64
N PHE A 183 -15.13 8.23 -14.94
CA PHE A 183 -15.50 7.00 -15.62
C PHE A 183 -16.55 6.21 -14.83
N CYS A 184 -16.38 6.10 -13.51
CA CYS A 184 -17.39 5.49 -12.64
C CYS A 184 -18.74 6.21 -12.76
N TRP A 185 -18.75 7.55 -12.77
CA TRP A 185 -19.96 8.34 -12.97
C TRP A 185 -20.58 8.14 -14.36
N PHE A 186 -19.77 8.07 -15.42
CA PHE A 186 -20.26 7.80 -16.77
C PHE A 186 -20.97 6.44 -16.86
N ILE A 187 -20.43 5.41 -16.21
CA ILE A 187 -21.09 4.10 -16.13
C ILE A 187 -22.41 4.22 -15.38
N ILE A 188 -22.43 4.86 -14.20
CA ILE A 188 -23.64 5.04 -13.39
C ILE A 188 -24.72 5.77 -14.20
N PHE A 189 -24.41 6.91 -14.82
CA PHE A 189 -25.35 7.66 -15.64
C PHE A 189 -25.85 6.86 -16.86
N GLY A 190 -24.98 6.02 -17.44
CA GLY A 190 -25.37 5.08 -18.49
C GLY A 190 -26.45 4.09 -18.05
N PHE A 191 -26.49 3.71 -16.77
CA PHE A 191 -27.48 2.79 -16.20
C PHE A 191 -28.72 3.48 -15.61
N VAL A 192 -28.68 4.78 -15.29
CA VAL A 192 -29.84 5.51 -14.75
C VAL A 192 -31.04 5.50 -15.70
N TYR A 193 -30.81 5.77 -16.99
CA TYR A 193 -31.89 5.79 -17.98
C TYR A 193 -32.58 4.42 -18.14
N PRO A 194 -31.86 3.30 -18.39
CA PRO A 194 -32.51 2.00 -18.51
C PRO A 194 -33.16 1.55 -17.20
N PHE A 195 -32.57 1.88 -16.04
CA PHE A 195 -33.19 1.61 -14.75
C PHE A 195 -34.56 2.30 -14.61
N ASN A 196 -34.63 3.60 -14.95
CA ASN A 196 -35.89 4.35 -14.90
C ASN A 196 -36.94 3.79 -15.87
N GLN A 197 -36.54 3.31 -17.05
CA GLN A 197 -37.48 2.69 -18.01
C GLN A 197 -38.08 1.40 -17.43
N VAL A 198 -37.27 0.54 -16.83
CA VAL A 198 -37.73 -0.71 -16.20
C VAL A 198 -38.61 -0.42 -14.98
N ALA A 199 -38.21 0.54 -14.15
CA ALA A 199 -38.99 0.95 -12.98
C ALA A 199 -40.37 1.48 -13.37
N SER A 200 -40.46 2.32 -14.41
CA SER A 200 -41.74 2.84 -14.91
C SER A 200 -42.67 1.70 -15.36
N GLN A 201 -42.14 0.73 -16.11
CA GLN A 201 -42.93 -0.41 -16.59
C GLN A 201 -43.43 -1.29 -15.45
N LEU A 202 -42.59 -1.54 -14.43
CA LEU A 202 -42.98 -2.29 -13.24
C LEU A 202 -44.09 -1.57 -12.44
N VAL A 203 -44.02 -0.24 -12.35
CA VAL A 203 -45.05 0.58 -11.69
C VAL A 203 -46.36 0.54 -12.48
N ASP A 204 -46.29 0.71 -13.80
CA ASP A 204 -47.46 0.65 -14.67
C ASP A 204 -48.14 -0.73 -14.56
N GLU A 205 -47.36 -1.81 -14.62
CA GLU A 205 -47.87 -3.17 -14.47
C GLU A 205 -48.52 -3.42 -13.11
N LYS A 206 -47.94 -2.88 -12.04
CA LYS A 206 -48.53 -2.92 -10.70
C LYS A 206 -49.84 -2.15 -10.64
N SER A 207 -49.94 -1.00 -11.31
CA SER A 207 -51.14 -0.17 -11.32
C SER A 207 -52.33 -0.86 -12.02
N PHE A 208 -52.07 -1.59 -13.10
CA PHE A 208 -53.09 -2.35 -13.84
C PHE A 208 -53.43 -3.70 -13.21
N LYS A 209 -52.75 -4.08 -12.12
CA LYS A 209 -52.88 -5.40 -11.47
C LYS A 209 -52.67 -6.58 -12.44
N THR A 210 -51.94 -6.36 -13.52
CA THR A 210 -51.69 -7.38 -14.56
C THR A 210 -50.96 -8.58 -13.97
N LYS A 211 -50.10 -8.35 -12.97
CA LYS A 211 -49.43 -9.41 -12.22
C LYS A 211 -50.40 -10.39 -11.53
N GLU A 212 -51.47 -9.88 -10.92
CA GLU A 212 -52.49 -10.73 -10.29
C GLU A 212 -53.35 -11.44 -11.36
N GLY A 213 -53.60 -10.78 -12.49
CA GLY A 213 -54.24 -11.40 -13.66
C GLY A 213 -53.44 -12.59 -14.21
N MET A 214 -52.12 -12.44 -14.39
CA MET A 214 -51.24 -13.52 -14.88
C MET A 214 -51.09 -14.65 -13.85
N LYS A 215 -51.08 -14.32 -12.56
CA LYS A 215 -51.09 -15.34 -11.48
C LYS A 215 -52.38 -16.16 -11.51
N MET A 216 -53.53 -15.53 -11.77
CA MET A 216 -54.81 -16.24 -11.97
C MET A 216 -54.84 -17.09 -13.25
N MET A 217 -53.99 -16.79 -14.25
CA MET A 217 -53.80 -17.62 -15.45
C MET A 217 -52.78 -18.77 -15.26
N GLY A 218 -52.26 -18.97 -14.05
CA GLY A 218 -51.35 -20.06 -13.73
C GLY A 218 -49.87 -19.77 -13.97
N ALA A 219 -49.48 -18.53 -14.24
CA ALA A 219 -48.07 -18.17 -14.38
C ALA A 219 -47.34 -18.25 -13.03
N THR A 220 -46.18 -18.93 -13.00
CA THR A 220 -45.35 -18.99 -11.79
C THR A 220 -44.62 -17.68 -11.56
N VAL A 221 -44.37 -17.35 -10.28
CA VAL A 221 -43.65 -16.12 -9.88
C VAL A 221 -42.25 -16.06 -10.50
N THR A 222 -41.59 -17.21 -10.66
CA THR A 222 -40.25 -17.31 -11.24
C THR A 222 -40.28 -16.96 -12.74
N THR A 223 -41.22 -17.54 -13.50
CA THR A 223 -41.40 -17.22 -14.93
C THR A 223 -41.68 -15.73 -15.13
N TYR A 224 -42.47 -15.13 -14.24
CA TYR A 224 -42.78 -13.70 -14.26
C TYR A 224 -41.53 -12.81 -14.10
N TRP A 225 -40.61 -13.11 -13.17
CA TRP A 225 -39.40 -12.29 -12.99
C TRP A 225 -38.33 -12.53 -14.06
N THR A 226 -38.26 -13.73 -14.63
CA THR A 226 -37.29 -14.04 -15.70
C THR A 226 -37.64 -13.36 -17.02
N GLY A 227 -38.92 -13.15 -17.33
CA GLY A 227 -39.37 -12.54 -18.58
C GLY A 227 -38.82 -11.12 -18.81
N PRO A 228 -39.09 -10.16 -17.90
CA PRO A 228 -38.55 -8.81 -17.97
C PRO A 228 -37.02 -8.77 -17.96
N PHE A 229 -36.36 -9.66 -17.21
CA PHE A 229 -34.90 -9.75 -17.20
C PHE A 229 -34.33 -10.05 -18.60
N PHE A 230 -34.83 -11.10 -19.27
CA PHE A 230 -34.40 -11.43 -20.63
C PHE A 230 -34.81 -10.35 -21.64
N TRP A 231 -35.97 -9.71 -21.47
CA TRP A 231 -36.42 -8.62 -22.34
C TRP A 231 -35.53 -7.37 -22.24
N VAL A 232 -35.11 -6.98 -21.03
CA VAL A 232 -34.20 -5.85 -20.81
C VAL A 232 -32.84 -6.13 -21.44
N VAL A 233 -32.31 -7.34 -21.26
CA VAL A 233 -31.03 -7.76 -21.85
C VAL A 233 -31.10 -7.78 -23.39
N HIS A 234 -32.19 -8.32 -23.97
CA HIS A 234 -32.34 -8.37 -25.44
C HIS A 234 -32.72 -7.02 -26.09
N GLY A 235 -33.51 -6.19 -25.40
CA GLY A 235 -33.95 -4.88 -25.88
C GLY A 235 -32.77 -3.92 -26.07
N HIS A 236 -31.75 -4.02 -25.22
CA HIS A 236 -30.50 -3.26 -25.36
C HIS A 236 -29.67 -3.69 -26.60
N ILE A 237 -29.75 -4.95 -27.03
CA ILE A 237 -29.00 -5.47 -28.19
C ILE A 237 -29.62 -4.99 -29.51
N LYS A 238 -30.96 -4.96 -29.62
CA LYS A 238 -31.64 -4.57 -30.87
C LYS A 238 -31.63 -3.05 -31.13
N LYS A 239 -31.68 -2.21 -30.10
CA LYS A 239 -31.63 -0.74 -30.27
C LYS A 239 -30.27 -0.22 -30.75
N LYS A 240 -29.16 -0.94 -30.53
CA LYS A 240 -27.84 -0.56 -31.08
C LYS A 240 -27.74 -0.71 -32.61
N LYS A 241 -28.59 -1.51 -33.25
CA LYS A 241 -28.56 -1.74 -34.72
C LYS A 241 -29.37 -0.73 -35.55
N LYS A 242 -30.24 0.06 -34.93
CA LYS A 242 -31.02 1.09 -35.63
C LYS A 242 -30.81 2.39 -34.89
N GLY A 243 -29.99 3.27 -35.48
CA GLY A 243 -29.67 4.58 -34.92
C GLY A 243 -30.91 5.34 -34.44
N ILE A 244 -30.69 6.08 -33.35
CA ILE A 244 -31.56 7.08 -32.71
C ILE A 244 -32.88 7.30 -33.44
N GLN A 245 -33.94 6.65 -32.96
CA GLN A 245 -35.29 7.19 -33.11
C GLN A 245 -35.99 7.19 -31.75
N ILE A 246 -36.18 8.41 -31.25
CA ILE A 246 -37.29 8.77 -30.36
C ILE A 246 -38.56 8.45 -31.15
N PHE A 247 -39.43 7.56 -30.66
CA PHE A 247 -40.87 7.74 -30.76
C PHE A 247 -41.64 6.70 -29.92
N ARG A 248 -42.64 7.21 -29.19
CA ARG A 248 -43.77 6.47 -28.62
C ARG A 248 -44.41 5.58 -29.68
N SER A 249 -44.77 4.33 -29.34
CA SER A 249 -46.02 3.67 -29.78
C SER A 249 -46.01 2.14 -29.51
N LYS A 250 -47.06 1.71 -28.78
CA LYS A 250 -47.75 0.40 -28.79
C LYS A 250 -47.07 -0.82 -28.14
N CYS A 251 -47.48 -1.07 -26.88
CA CYS A 251 -47.11 -2.18 -26.00
C CYS A 251 -47.72 -3.57 -26.31
N TYR A 252 -48.57 -3.78 -27.32
CA TYR A 252 -49.42 -4.99 -27.30
C TYR A 252 -49.07 -6.12 -28.28
N PHE A 253 -48.08 -5.98 -29.16
CA PHE A 253 -47.87 -6.98 -30.24
C PHE A 253 -46.72 -7.97 -30.03
N SER A 254 -45.81 -7.74 -29.07
CA SER A 254 -44.64 -8.62 -28.89
C SER A 254 -44.84 -9.76 -27.88
N MET A 255 -45.86 -9.69 -27.02
CA MET A 255 -46.10 -10.73 -26.00
C MET A 255 -46.75 -11.99 -26.60
N ALA A 256 -47.47 -11.85 -27.72
CA ALA A 256 -48.11 -12.97 -28.41
C ALA A 256 -47.10 -13.92 -29.08
N VAL A 257 -45.97 -13.41 -29.58
CA VAL A 257 -44.97 -14.24 -30.28
C VAL A 257 -44.13 -15.07 -29.29
N SER A 258 -43.87 -14.55 -28.10
CA SER A 258 -43.11 -15.27 -27.06
C SER A 258 -43.93 -16.36 -26.37
N ILE A 259 -45.23 -16.16 -26.19
CA ILE A 259 -46.14 -17.18 -25.64
C ILE A 259 -46.39 -18.30 -26.65
N TRP A 260 -46.42 -18.00 -27.95
CA TRP A 260 -46.55 -19.01 -29.00
C TRP A 260 -45.30 -19.90 -29.15
N ALA A 261 -44.10 -19.32 -28.99
CA ALA A 261 -42.85 -20.09 -29.06
C ALA A 261 -42.67 -21.05 -27.88
N VAL A 262 -43.04 -20.65 -26.66
CA VAL A 262 -42.95 -21.52 -25.47
C VAL A 262 -44.04 -22.61 -25.48
N SER A 263 -45.20 -22.34 -26.09
CA SER A 263 -46.26 -23.36 -26.22
C SER A 263 -45.94 -24.44 -27.26
N HIS A 264 -45.10 -24.18 -28.25
CA HIS A 264 -44.74 -25.15 -29.29
C HIS A 264 -43.69 -26.17 -28.79
N ASP A 265 -42.79 -25.77 -27.88
CA ASP A 265 -41.78 -26.66 -27.29
C ASP A 265 -42.35 -27.62 -26.24
N ILE A 266 -43.46 -27.24 -25.58
CA ILE A 266 -44.15 -28.09 -24.60
C ILE A 266 -45.01 -29.15 -25.30
N TRP A 267 -45.53 -28.86 -26.51
CA TRP A 267 -46.37 -29.82 -27.25
C TRP A 267 -45.56 -30.86 -28.03
N TYR A 268 -44.36 -30.52 -28.53
CA TYR A 268 -43.51 -31.48 -29.26
C TYR A 268 -42.74 -32.45 -28.36
N ASN A 269 -42.37 -32.05 -27.13
CA ASN A 269 -41.62 -32.92 -26.22
C ASN A 269 -42.51 -33.83 -25.34
N GLY A 270 -43.83 -33.65 -25.36
CA GLY A 270 -44.78 -34.46 -24.60
C GLY A 270 -45.29 -35.74 -25.29
N ILE A 271 -45.11 -35.87 -26.61
CA ILE A 271 -45.69 -36.99 -27.41
C ILE A 271 -44.68 -38.15 -27.61
N HIS A 272 -43.40 -37.97 -27.29
CA HIS A 272 -42.38 -39.02 -27.47
C HIS A 272 -42.09 -39.88 -26.22
N ASN A 273 -42.85 -39.72 -25.14
CA ASN A 273 -42.62 -40.49 -23.90
C ASN A 273 -43.87 -41.24 -23.40
N ILE A 274 -44.63 -41.82 -24.33
CA ILE A 274 -45.59 -42.89 -24.03
C ILE A 274 -45.27 -44.08 -24.94
N ARG A 275 -44.32 -44.90 -24.50
CA ARG A 275 -44.26 -46.34 -24.75
C ARG A 275 -43.45 -46.99 -23.65
#